data_AF-W7D7I2-F1
#
_entry.id   AF-W7D7I2-F1
#
_cell.length_a   1.000
_cell.length_b   1.000
_cell.length_c   1.000
_cell.angle_alpha   90.00
_cell.angle_beta   90.00
_cell.angle_gamma   90.00
#
_symmetry.space_group_name_H-M   'P 1'
#
loop_
_entity.id
_entity.type
_entity.pdbx_description
1 polymer ?
#
loop_
_entity_poly.entity_id
_entity_poly.type
_entity_poly.pdbx_seq_one_letter_code
_entity_poly.pdbx_strand_id
1 'polypeptide(L)'
;MFRTVKELVDIANREAKPIHEIMIEREMNVSGLSREEVISAMAKNLQVMEDAILEGEKGVQSTTGLTGGDAVLMKEYIQKGQFLSGEVLLDSVGKAIATNEVNAAMGIICATPTAGSAGVVPGVLFAIKDKLQLTREQMIHFFIHSRSVRFCCGE
;
A
#
# COMPACT_ATOMS: atom_id res chain seq x y z
N MET A 1 19.00 -1.11 -16.41
CA MET A 1 18.29 -0.09 -15.60
C MET A 1 17.29 0.60 -16.51
N PHE A 2 16.01 0.65 -16.13
CA PHE A 2 14.95 1.32 -16.90
C PHE A 2 14.67 2.72 -16.32
N ARG A 3 14.17 3.63 -17.16
CA ARG A 3 13.78 5.01 -16.81
C ARG A 3 12.34 5.33 -17.18
N THR A 4 11.70 4.50 -18.01
CA THR A 4 10.31 4.70 -18.43
C THR A 4 9.51 3.42 -18.24
N VAL A 5 8.18 3.57 -18.12
CA VAL A 5 7.26 2.41 -18.03
C VAL A 5 7.40 1.53 -19.27
N LYS A 6 7.60 2.12 -20.44
CA LYS A 6 7.82 1.39 -21.69
C LYS A 6 9.05 0.47 -21.59
N GLU A 7 10.19 1.01 -21.15
CA GLU A 7 11.41 0.20 -20.98
C GLU A 7 11.21 -0.94 -19.97
N LEU A 8 10.51 -0.68 -18.87
CA LEU A 8 10.19 -1.70 -17.87
C LEU A 8 9.34 -2.83 -18.46
N VAL A 9 8.32 -2.49 -19.25
CA VAL A 9 7.45 -3.47 -19.93
C VAL A 9 8.23 -4.24 -21.00
N ASP A 10 9.09 -3.57 -21.76
CA ASP A 10 9.93 -4.21 -22.78
C ASP A 10 10.90 -5.23 -22.14
N ILE A 11 11.47 -4.92 -20.98
CA ILE A 11 12.32 -5.84 -20.22
C ILE A 11 11.50 -7.03 -19.70
N ALA A 12 10.33 -6.79 -19.11
CA ALA A 12 9.43 -7.84 -18.62
C ALA A 12 9.06 -8.85 -19.70
N ASN A 13 8.70 -8.35 -20.89
CA ASN A 13 8.36 -9.19 -22.03
C ASN A 13 9.58 -9.94 -22.57
N ARG A 14 10.73 -9.27 -22.73
CA ARG A 14 11.96 -9.87 -23.28
C ARG A 14 12.51 -10.97 -22.38
N GLU A 15 12.48 -10.78 -21.06
CA GLU A 15 13.00 -11.73 -20.08
C GLU A 15 11.96 -12.76 -19.62
N ALA A 16 10.70 -12.63 -20.07
CA ALA A 16 9.56 -13.43 -19.62
C ALA A 16 9.42 -13.45 -18.08
N LYS A 17 9.68 -12.30 -17.45
CA LYS A 17 9.59 -12.11 -15.99
C LYS A 17 8.48 -11.12 -15.66
N PRO A 18 7.75 -11.32 -14.56
CA PRO A 18 6.82 -10.32 -14.08
C PRO A 18 7.60 -9.10 -13.54
N ILE A 19 6.96 -7.93 -13.56
CA ILE A 19 7.59 -6.66 -13.16
C ILE A 19 8.15 -6.69 -11.73
N HIS A 20 7.51 -7.39 -10.79
CA HIS A 20 8.01 -7.49 -9.42
C HIS A 20 9.37 -8.20 -9.33
N GLU A 21 9.64 -9.18 -10.19
CA GLU A 21 10.94 -9.86 -10.24
C GLU A 21 12.05 -8.92 -10.72
N ILE A 22 11.77 -8.15 -11.77
CA ILE A 22 12.71 -7.13 -12.28
C ILE A 22 13.01 -6.09 -11.19
N MET A 23 11.99 -5.72 -10.40
CA MET A 23 12.17 -4.81 -9.28
C MET A 23 13.00 -5.40 -8.14
N ILE A 24 12.82 -6.68 -7.81
CA ILE A 24 13.61 -7.39 -6.81
C ILE A 24 15.08 -7.44 -7.26
N GLU A 25 15.35 -7.87 -8.49
CA GLU A 25 16.70 -7.93 -9.04
C GLU A 25 17.36 -6.55 -9.06
N ARG A 26 16.61 -5.50 -9.43
CA ARG A 26 17.10 -4.13 -9.34
C ARG A 26 17.48 -3.75 -7.91
N GLU A 27 16.61 -4.04 -6.94
CA GLU A 27 16.85 -3.68 -5.54
C GLU A 27 18.06 -4.44 -4.98
N MET A 28 18.22 -5.72 -5.31
CA MET A 28 19.43 -6.50 -4.97
C MET A 28 20.69 -5.83 -5.53
N ASN A 29 20.66 -5.42 -6.81
CA ASN A 29 21.80 -4.76 -7.45
C ASN A 29 22.14 -3.39 -6.85
N VAL A 30 21.15 -2.63 -6.38
CA VAL A 30 21.35 -1.27 -5.82
C VAL A 30 21.76 -1.33 -4.36
N SER A 31 21.12 -2.18 -3.57
CA SER A 31 21.33 -2.27 -2.12
C SER A 31 22.46 -3.22 -1.73
N GLY A 32 22.84 -4.15 -2.62
CA GLY A 32 23.77 -5.25 -2.31
C GLY A 32 23.16 -6.35 -1.42
N LEU A 33 21.86 -6.28 -1.12
CA LEU A 33 21.16 -7.25 -0.30
C LEU A 33 20.81 -8.52 -1.10
N SER A 34 20.69 -9.63 -0.39
CA SER A 34 20.12 -10.87 -0.91
C SER A 34 18.63 -10.70 -1.25
N ARG A 35 18.11 -11.62 -2.04
CA ARG A 35 16.69 -11.66 -2.41
C ARG A 35 15.80 -11.74 -1.16
N GLU A 36 16.17 -12.60 -0.23
CA GLU A 36 15.45 -12.86 1.01
C GLU A 36 15.40 -11.60 1.89
N GLU A 37 16.50 -10.86 1.97
CA GLU A 37 16.56 -9.59 2.71
C GLU A 37 15.67 -8.52 2.07
N VAL A 38 15.68 -8.39 0.74
CA VAL A 38 14.78 -7.46 0.03
C VAL A 38 13.31 -7.80 0.29
N ILE A 39 12.94 -9.07 0.16
CA ILE A 39 11.56 -9.54 0.40
C ILE A 39 11.17 -9.32 1.87
N SER A 40 12.04 -9.65 2.81
CA SER A 40 11.81 -9.45 4.25
C SER A 40 11.60 -7.98 4.61
N ALA A 41 12.41 -7.08 4.04
CA ALA A 41 12.24 -5.64 4.22
C ALA A 41 10.88 -5.16 3.68
N MET A 42 10.45 -5.65 2.51
CA MET A 42 9.13 -5.32 1.97
C MET A 42 7.99 -5.90 2.80
N ALA A 43 8.15 -7.12 3.34
CA ALA A 43 7.18 -7.75 4.22
C ALA A 43 6.99 -6.95 5.52
N LYS A 44 8.07 -6.41 6.10
CA LYS A 44 8.02 -5.52 7.26
C LYS A 44 7.28 -4.22 6.96
N ASN A 45 7.54 -3.60 5.81
CA ASN A 45 6.82 -2.40 5.38
C ASN A 45 5.33 -2.66 5.19
N LEU A 46 4.98 -3.81 4.60
CA LEU A 46 3.59 -4.25 4.46
C LEU A 46 2.93 -4.51 5.83
N GLN A 47 3.67 -4.98 6.83
CA GLN A 47 3.16 -5.10 8.19
C GLN A 47 2.85 -3.74 8.80
N VAL A 48 3.74 -2.75 8.67
CA VAL A 48 3.49 -1.38 9.14
C VAL A 48 2.23 -0.79 8.51
N MET A 49 1.99 -1.06 7.23
CA MET A 49 0.75 -0.66 6.55
C MET A 49 -0.50 -1.30 7.17
N GLU A 50 -0.44 -2.60 7.47
CA GLU A 50 -1.55 -3.32 8.11
C GLU A 50 -1.82 -2.78 9.51
N ASP A 51 -0.76 -2.57 10.29
CA ASP A 51 -0.84 -2.06 11.65
C ASP A 51 -1.46 -0.65 11.68
N ALA A 52 -1.07 0.23 10.74
CA ALA A 52 -1.64 1.58 10.61
C ALA A 52 -3.14 1.56 10.29
N ILE A 53 -3.60 0.65 9.40
CA ILE A 53 -5.04 0.48 9.15
C ILE A 53 -5.75 0.05 10.44
N LEU A 54 -5.23 -0.99 11.10
CA LEU A 54 -5.84 -1.55 12.30
C LEU A 54 -5.88 -0.55 13.48
N GLU A 55 -4.89 0.33 13.56
CA GLU A 55 -4.85 1.42 14.53
C GLU A 55 -5.91 2.49 14.20
N GLY A 56 -5.94 2.98 12.96
CA GLY A 56 -6.92 3.99 12.53
C GLY A 56 -8.36 3.52 12.63
N GLU A 57 -8.64 2.24 12.34
CA GLU A 57 -9.97 1.64 12.51
C GLU A 57 -10.46 1.55 13.96
N LYS A 58 -9.56 1.62 14.95
CA LYS A 58 -9.93 1.72 16.37
C LYS A 58 -10.34 3.13 16.78
N GLY A 59 -10.16 4.11 15.89
CA GLY A 59 -10.33 5.51 16.16
C GLY A 59 -9.04 6.14 16.69
N VAL A 60 -8.58 7.15 15.98
CA VAL A 60 -7.38 7.92 16.30
C VAL A 60 -7.72 9.40 16.14
N GLN A 61 -7.13 10.28 16.95
CA GLN A 61 -7.31 11.73 16.84
C GLN A 61 -5.99 12.43 16.60
N SER A 62 -5.99 13.42 15.71
CA SER A 62 -4.82 14.24 15.45
C SER A 62 -4.47 15.13 16.64
N THR A 63 -3.19 15.51 16.73
CA THR A 63 -2.69 16.41 17.78
C THR A 63 -3.35 17.79 17.75
N THR A 64 -3.84 18.22 16.59
CA THR A 64 -4.55 19.50 16.42
C THR A 64 -6.05 19.39 16.72
N GLY A 65 -6.60 18.18 16.82
CA GLY A 65 -8.03 17.93 16.98
C GLY A 65 -8.87 18.21 15.73
N LEU A 66 -8.24 18.47 14.57
CA LEU A 66 -8.93 18.79 13.32
C LEU A 66 -9.43 17.56 12.55
N THR A 67 -8.85 16.38 12.79
CA THR A 67 -9.15 15.14 12.07
C THR A 67 -9.10 13.95 13.03
N GLY A 68 -9.95 12.94 12.81
CA GLY A 68 -9.93 11.71 13.60
C GLY A 68 -11.31 11.09 13.81
N GLY A 69 -11.38 9.76 13.70
CA GLY A 69 -12.60 8.98 13.87
C GLY A 69 -13.42 8.80 12.59
N ASP A 70 -13.01 9.38 11.47
CA ASP A 70 -13.70 9.24 10.19
C ASP A 70 -13.62 7.81 9.67
N ALA A 71 -12.53 7.09 9.95
CA ALA A 71 -12.43 5.66 9.63
C ALA A 71 -13.51 4.83 10.36
N VAL A 72 -13.81 5.18 11.61
CA VAL A 72 -14.86 4.53 12.42
C VAL A 72 -16.24 4.86 11.84
N LEU A 73 -16.49 6.13 11.52
CA LEU A 73 -17.75 6.57 10.89
C LEU A 73 -17.98 5.87 9.54
N MET A 74 -16.94 5.71 8.73
CA MET A 74 -17.01 4.98 7.46
C MET A 74 -17.35 3.50 7.69
N LYS A 75 -16.73 2.85 8.67
CA LYS A 75 -17.03 1.46 9.02
C LYS A 75 -18.48 1.28 9.47
N GLU A 76 -18.99 2.17 10.31
CA GLU A 76 -20.40 2.19 10.71
C GLU A 76 -21.34 2.45 9.53
N TYR A 77 -20.97 3.34 8.61
CA TYR A 77 -21.75 3.63 7.41
C TYR A 77 -21.86 2.40 6.49
N ILE A 78 -20.76 1.67 6.29
CA ILE A 78 -20.76 0.41 5.53
C ILE A 78 -21.67 -0.63 6.22
N GLN A 79 -21.60 -0.78 7.54
CA GLN A 79 -22.43 -1.72 8.29
C GLN A 79 -23.93 -1.43 8.19
N LYS A 80 -24.33 -0.16 8.04
CA LYS A 80 -25.74 0.22 7.84
C LYS A 80 -26.28 -0.22 6.48
N GLY A 81 -25.42 -0.50 5.49
CA GLY A 81 -25.81 -1.02 4.19
C GLY A 81 -26.56 -0.03 3.26
N GLN A 82 -26.79 1.21 3.70
CA GLN A 82 -27.48 2.24 2.91
C GLN A 82 -26.50 3.11 2.12
N PHE A 83 -25.66 2.48 1.32
CA PHE A 83 -24.67 3.14 0.49
C PHE A 83 -24.94 2.97 -1.00
N LEU A 84 -24.53 3.96 -1.80
CA LEU A 84 -24.80 4.01 -3.24
C LEU A 84 -23.67 3.40 -4.09
N SER A 85 -22.51 3.13 -3.49
CA SER A 85 -21.33 2.56 -4.14
C SER A 85 -21.13 1.07 -3.76
N GLY A 86 -20.06 0.45 -4.24
CA GLY A 86 -19.73 -0.93 -3.85
C GLY A 86 -19.02 -0.99 -2.50
N GLU A 87 -19.28 -2.04 -1.71
CA GLU A 87 -18.65 -2.27 -0.41
C GLU A 87 -17.12 -2.24 -0.47
N VAL A 88 -16.51 -2.89 -1.48
CA VAL A 88 -15.05 -2.90 -1.69
C VAL A 88 -14.49 -1.48 -1.87
N LEU A 89 -15.22 -0.61 -2.58
CA LEU A 89 -14.79 0.77 -2.79
C LEU A 89 -14.81 1.55 -1.47
N LEU A 90 -15.90 1.41 -0.69
CA LEU A 90 -16.04 2.11 0.59
C LEU A 90 -15.04 1.61 1.62
N ASP A 91 -14.82 0.30 1.67
CA ASP A 91 -13.83 -0.32 2.54
C ASP A 91 -12.41 0.15 2.18
N SER A 92 -12.10 0.28 0.88
CA SER A 92 -10.84 0.86 0.42
C SER A 92 -10.66 2.32 0.87
N VAL A 93 -11.71 3.14 0.75
CA VAL A 93 -11.70 4.52 1.22
C VAL A 93 -11.54 4.57 2.74
N GLY A 94 -12.26 3.75 3.49
CA GLY A 94 -12.16 3.67 4.96
C GLY A 94 -10.74 3.32 5.43
N LYS A 95 -10.10 2.33 4.80
CA LYS A 95 -8.71 1.94 5.09
C LYS A 95 -7.68 3.01 4.73
N ALA A 96 -7.93 3.77 3.66
CA ALA A 96 -7.09 4.91 3.30
C ALA A 96 -7.22 6.06 4.31
N ILE A 97 -8.45 6.37 4.75
CA ILE A 97 -8.72 7.34 5.80
C ILE A 97 -8.03 6.91 7.11
N ALA A 98 -8.22 5.66 7.54
CA ALA A 98 -7.59 5.10 8.75
C ALA A 98 -6.08 5.34 8.78
N THR A 99 -5.40 5.02 7.68
CA THR A 99 -3.95 5.24 7.55
C THR A 99 -3.57 6.72 7.64
N ASN A 100 -4.34 7.60 6.99
CA ASN A 100 -4.08 9.03 6.99
C ASN A 100 -4.38 9.68 8.35
N GLU A 101 -5.34 9.16 9.11
CA GLU A 101 -5.62 9.60 10.49
C GLU A 101 -4.47 9.22 11.43
N VAL A 102 -3.91 8.01 11.31
CA VAL A 102 -2.69 7.61 12.04
C VAL A 102 -1.53 8.56 11.71
N ASN A 103 -1.34 8.89 10.42
CA ASN A 103 -0.33 9.86 10.02
C ASN A 103 -0.58 11.25 10.65
N ALA A 104 -1.83 11.73 10.66
CA ALA A 104 -2.19 13.02 11.27
C ALA A 104 -2.02 13.04 12.80
N ALA A 105 -2.09 11.87 13.44
CA ALA A 105 -1.81 11.68 14.86
C ALA A 105 -0.33 11.43 15.17
N MET A 106 0.57 11.58 14.18
CA MET A 106 2.00 11.33 14.31
C MET A 106 2.35 9.87 14.65
N GLY A 107 1.47 8.93 14.28
CA GLY A 107 1.69 7.50 14.39
C GLY A 107 2.65 6.97 13.32
N ILE A 108 2.93 5.66 13.38
CA ILE A 108 3.88 5.01 12.46
C ILE A 108 3.14 4.60 11.17
N ILE A 109 3.62 5.09 10.03
CA ILE A 109 3.07 4.80 8.71
C ILE A 109 4.17 4.46 7.70
N CYS A 110 3.81 3.76 6.62
CA CYS A 110 4.70 3.49 5.49
C CYS A 110 4.42 4.47 4.35
N ALA A 111 5.37 5.39 4.07
CA ALA A 111 5.21 6.39 3.02
C ALA A 111 5.16 5.78 1.61
N THR A 112 4.16 6.16 0.81
CA THR A 112 3.95 5.62 -0.54
C THR A 112 3.32 6.63 -1.53
N PRO A 113 4.09 7.53 -2.18
CA PRO A 113 5.53 7.83 -2.03
C PRO A 113 5.85 8.80 -0.89
N THR A 114 4.87 9.58 -0.42
CA THR A 114 5.02 10.56 0.66
C THR A 114 4.10 10.20 1.82
N ALA A 115 4.29 10.83 2.99
CA ALA A 115 3.42 10.61 4.14
C ALA A 115 1.95 10.97 3.85
N GLY A 116 1.68 12.04 3.10
CA GLY A 116 0.32 12.48 2.78
C GLY A 116 -0.45 11.55 1.83
N SER A 117 0.24 10.69 1.09
CA SER A 117 -0.35 9.70 0.17
C SER A 117 -0.32 8.27 0.72
N ALA A 118 0.16 8.09 1.96
CA ALA A 118 0.46 6.79 2.53
C ALA A 118 -0.75 5.85 2.63
N GLY A 119 -1.97 6.37 2.69
CA GLY A 119 -3.20 5.57 2.74
C GLY A 119 -3.62 4.91 1.42
N VAL A 120 -3.13 5.34 0.25
CA VAL A 120 -3.68 4.89 -1.04
C VAL A 120 -3.35 3.42 -1.32
N VAL A 121 -2.07 3.06 -1.29
CA VAL A 121 -1.61 1.67 -1.53
C VAL A 121 -2.23 0.68 -0.52
N PRO A 122 -2.15 0.91 0.80
CA PRO A 122 -2.74 0.00 1.76
C PRO A 122 -4.27 0.00 1.69
N GLY A 123 -4.92 1.15 1.45
CA GLY A 123 -6.36 1.23 1.27
C GLY A 123 -6.87 0.32 0.15
N VAL A 124 -6.20 0.30 -1.00
CA VAL A 124 -6.57 -0.60 -2.11
C VAL A 124 -6.23 -2.05 -1.79
N LEU A 125 -4.98 -2.32 -1.38
CA LEU A 125 -4.49 -3.69 -1.19
C LEU A 125 -5.28 -4.46 -0.13
N PHE A 126 -5.55 -3.83 1.01
CA PHE A 126 -6.26 -4.47 2.11
C PHE A 126 -7.77 -4.55 1.89
N ALA A 127 -8.34 -3.79 0.94
CA ALA A 127 -9.74 -3.95 0.55
C ALA A 127 -9.96 -5.09 -0.45
N ILE A 128 -8.98 -5.36 -1.31
CA ILE A 128 -9.09 -6.45 -2.30
C ILE A 128 -8.56 -7.80 -1.78
N LYS A 129 -7.75 -7.83 -0.70
CA LYS A 129 -7.06 -9.04 -0.24
C LYS A 129 -8.01 -10.21 0.01
N ASP A 130 -9.15 -9.97 0.66
CA ASP A 130 -10.09 -11.03 1.03
C ASP A 130 -10.92 -11.47 -0.18
N LYS A 131 -11.32 -10.52 -1.03
CA LYS A 131 -12.12 -10.79 -2.23
C LYS A 131 -11.34 -11.57 -3.29
N LEU A 132 -10.04 -11.30 -3.43
CA LEU A 132 -9.16 -12.01 -4.36
C LEU A 132 -8.41 -13.17 -3.70
N GLN A 133 -8.63 -13.42 -2.41
CA GLN A 133 -7.94 -14.45 -1.61
C GLN A 133 -6.42 -14.39 -1.78
N LEU A 134 -5.86 -13.17 -1.68
CA LEU A 134 -4.45 -12.94 -1.94
C LEU A 134 -3.59 -13.59 -0.85
N THR A 135 -2.55 -14.30 -1.27
CA THR A 135 -1.52 -14.77 -0.34
C THR A 135 -0.65 -13.60 0.12
N ARG A 136 0.02 -13.74 1.28
CA ARG A 136 0.96 -12.72 1.76
C ARG A 136 2.06 -12.42 0.75
N GLU A 137 2.53 -13.45 0.03
CA GLU A 137 3.50 -13.32 -1.05
C GLU A 137 2.96 -12.46 -2.20
N GLN A 138 1.73 -12.70 -2.66
CA GLN A 138 1.10 -11.89 -3.70
C GLN A 138 0.92 -10.43 -3.26
N MET A 139 0.62 -10.19 -1.98
CA MET A 139 0.55 -8.82 -1.44
C MET A 139 1.92 -8.13 -1.46
N ILE A 140 3.00 -8.85 -1.13
CA ILE A 140 4.37 -8.34 -1.23
C ILE A 140 4.73 -8.05 -2.69
N HIS A 141 4.39 -8.95 -3.61
CA HIS A 141 4.62 -8.74 -5.05
C HIS A 141 3.86 -7.55 -5.59
N PHE A 142 2.61 -7.36 -5.18
CA PHE A 142 1.82 -6.16 -5.50
C PHE A 142 2.52 -4.90 -4.99
N PHE A 143 3.00 -4.90 -3.75
CA PHE A 143 3.66 -3.74 -3.17
C PHE A 143 5.00 -3.42 -3.87
N ILE A 144 5.77 -4.44 -4.23
CA ILE A 144 7.00 -4.26 -5.03
C ILE A 144 6.66 -3.72 -6.42
N HIS A 145 5.61 -4.26 -7.04
CA HIS A 145 5.14 -3.81 -8.34
C HIS A 145 4.70 -2.35 -8.32
N SER A 146 3.94 -1.90 -7.32
CA SER A 146 3.48 -0.51 -7.23
C SER A 146 4.64 0.49 -7.13
N ARG A 147 5.76 0.10 -6.50
CA ARG A 147 6.98 0.92 -6.45
C ARG A 147 7.66 1.09 -7.81
N SER A 148 7.46 0.18 -8.76
CA SER A 148 8.05 0.26 -10.10
C SER A 148 7.58 1.48 -10.89
N VAL A 149 6.31 1.84 -10.73
CA VAL A 149 5.69 2.98 -11.44
C VAL A 149 6.32 4.29 -10.96
N ARG A 150 6.58 4.41 -9.65
CA ARG A 150 7.27 5.58 -9.08
C ARG A 150 8.62 5.82 -9.75
N PHE A 151 9.44 4.77 -9.90
CA PHE A 151 10.76 4.89 -10.53
C PHE A 151 10.69 5.40 -11.99
N CYS A 152 9.58 5.16 -12.68
CA CYS A 152 9.38 5.63 -14.04
C CYS A 152 8.87 7.08 -14.12
N CYS A 153 8.41 7.65 -13.01
CA CYS A 153 7.88 9.02 -12.94
C CYS A 153 8.96 10.09 -12.67
N GLY A 154 10.23 9.70 -12.49
CA GLY A 154 11.35 10.64 -12.35
C GLY A 154 11.54 11.25 -10.96
N GLU A 155 10.98 10.64 -9.92
CA GLU A 155 11.16 11.00 -8.50
C GLU A 155 12.00 9.98 -7.72
#